data_AF-A0A812Y467-F1
#
_entry.id   AF-A0A812Y467-F1
#
_cell.length_a   1.000
_cell.length_b   1.000
_cell.length_c   1.000
_cell.angle_alpha   90.00
_cell.angle_beta   90.00
_cell.angle_gamma   90.00
#
_symmetry.space_group_name_H-M   'P 1'
#
loop_
_entity.id
_entity.type
_entity.pdbx_description
1 polymer ?
#
loop_
_entity_poly.entity_id
_entity_poly.type
_entity_poly.pdbx_seq_one_letter_code
_entity_poly.pdbx_strand_id
1 'polypeptide(L)'
;TSTCLVGNSLAEFEGFQTLPDVEILVFAGGETAVVADLWPHITKVKWIHSLAAGVESLVPVINSLPGGREIPLTNAKGAYSRYLAEYSLAAMLHFKQIPRLQSNRVTKTWDKFIMNELHGQTVGFIGFGDIAQCTAPLCKAFGMRILAWRNSRGAPGEELADEVFYSSDGLSAKQELFRQSDYVVCTLPGGAATYHCCAAP
;
A
#
# COMPACT_ATOMS: atom_id res chain seq x y z
N THR A 1 18.10 30.85 1.88
CA THR A 1 16.65 30.77 1.63
C THR A 1 16.41 29.56 0.79
N SER A 2 15.62 28.59 1.25
CA SER A 2 15.33 27.39 0.45
C SER A 2 14.26 27.74 -0.58
N THR A 3 14.56 27.55 -1.87
CA THR A 3 13.61 27.79 -2.97
C THR A 3 12.91 26.48 -3.30
N CYS A 4 11.57 26.49 -3.34
CA CYS A 4 10.76 25.35 -3.76
C CYS A 4 10.17 25.65 -5.13
N LEU A 5 10.41 24.76 -6.09
CA LEU A 5 9.85 24.81 -7.43
C LEU A 5 8.77 23.72 -7.53
N VAL A 6 7.59 24.07 -8.04
CA VAL A 6 6.46 23.14 -8.18
C VAL A 6 5.93 23.24 -9.60
N GLY A 7 5.71 22.10 -10.23
CA GLY A 7 5.17 22.02 -11.57
C GLY A 7 4.91 20.58 -12.00
N ASN A 8 4.12 20.41 -13.06
CA ASN A 8 3.71 19.11 -13.59
C ASN A 8 4.25 18.82 -15.00
N SER A 9 5.06 19.72 -15.56
CA SER A 9 5.64 19.60 -16.90
C SER A 9 6.99 20.32 -16.97
N LEU A 10 7.87 19.93 -17.92
CA LEU A 10 9.16 20.61 -18.10
C LEU A 10 8.99 22.11 -18.38
N ALA A 11 8.00 22.49 -19.19
CA ALA A 11 7.72 23.88 -19.56
C ALA A 11 7.48 24.80 -18.35
N GLU A 12 6.88 24.28 -17.27
CA GLU A 12 6.68 25.03 -16.03
C GLU A 12 7.98 25.32 -15.30
N PHE A 13 9.06 24.55 -15.58
CA PHE A 13 10.35 24.70 -14.93
C PHE A 13 11.39 25.51 -15.74
N GLU A 14 11.21 25.66 -17.06
CA GLU A 14 12.18 26.31 -17.96
C GLU A 14 12.54 27.76 -17.58
N GLY A 15 11.64 28.47 -16.89
CA GLY A 15 11.85 29.85 -16.44
C GLY A 15 12.75 30.00 -15.21
N PHE A 16 13.09 28.91 -14.51
CA PHE A 16 13.85 28.99 -13.26
C PHE A 16 15.35 28.85 -13.50
N GLN A 17 16.09 29.96 -13.36
CA GLN A 17 17.55 29.96 -13.45
C GLN A 17 18.23 29.04 -12.42
N THR A 18 17.56 28.75 -11.31
CA THR A 18 18.05 27.87 -10.24
C THR A 18 17.79 26.39 -10.50
N LEU A 19 17.15 26.01 -11.62
CA LEU A 19 16.84 24.61 -11.93
C LEU A 19 18.08 23.68 -11.92
N PRO A 20 19.26 24.10 -12.44
CA PRO A 20 20.48 23.29 -12.34
C PRO A 20 20.98 23.03 -10.92
N ASP A 21 20.58 23.87 -9.97
CA ASP A 21 21.01 23.83 -8.57
C ASP A 21 20.10 22.99 -7.67
N VAL A 22 19.03 22.39 -8.21
CA VAL A 22 18.12 21.53 -7.45
C VAL A 22 18.89 20.33 -6.89
N GLU A 23 18.86 20.18 -5.55
CA GLU A 23 19.49 19.07 -4.84
C GLU A 23 18.50 17.97 -4.45
N ILE A 24 17.21 18.29 -4.36
CA ILE A 24 16.15 17.39 -3.91
C ILE A 24 15.02 17.41 -4.93
N LEU A 25 14.66 16.22 -5.42
CA LEU A 25 13.47 16.02 -6.25
C LEU A 25 12.38 15.35 -5.40
N VAL A 26 11.23 15.99 -5.28
CA VAL A 26 10.06 15.40 -4.60
C VAL A 26 9.01 15.06 -5.66
N PHE A 27 8.70 13.77 -5.79
CA PHE A 27 7.63 13.28 -6.66
C PHE A 27 6.34 13.17 -5.85
N ALA A 28 5.40 14.07 -6.13
CA ALA A 28 4.11 14.18 -5.43
C ALA A 28 2.97 13.44 -6.15
N GLY A 29 3.28 12.60 -7.14
CA GLY A 29 2.33 11.98 -8.06
C GLY A 29 2.38 12.61 -9.46
N GLY A 30 1.53 12.12 -10.37
CA GLY A 30 1.50 12.56 -11.77
C GLY A 30 2.25 11.64 -12.72
N GLU A 31 2.62 12.17 -13.89
CA GLU A 31 3.31 11.41 -14.92
C GLU A 31 4.80 11.25 -14.59
N THR A 32 5.28 10.01 -14.55
CA THR A 32 6.68 9.72 -14.24
C THR A 32 7.63 10.16 -15.35
N ALA A 33 7.14 10.34 -16.59
CA ALA A 33 7.91 10.85 -17.72
C ALA A 33 8.53 12.24 -17.44
N VAL A 34 7.83 13.08 -16.67
CA VAL A 34 8.32 14.43 -16.28
C VAL A 34 9.64 14.35 -15.52
N VAL A 35 9.87 13.29 -14.75
CA VAL A 35 11.15 13.07 -14.06
C VAL A 35 12.28 12.84 -15.04
N ALA A 36 12.02 12.09 -16.12
CA ALA A 36 13.00 11.86 -17.18
C ALA A 36 13.27 13.14 -17.97
N ASP A 37 12.23 13.92 -18.28
CA ASP A 37 12.35 15.18 -19.00
C ASP A 37 13.14 16.23 -18.20
N LEU A 38 12.96 16.27 -16.87
CA LEU A 38 13.68 17.19 -16.00
C LEU A 38 15.15 16.79 -15.81
N TRP A 39 15.47 15.50 -15.87
CA TRP A 39 16.77 14.97 -15.46
C TRP A 39 17.99 15.68 -16.08
N PRO A 40 18.02 16.02 -17.39
CA PRO A 40 19.13 16.76 -17.99
C PRO A 40 19.35 18.14 -17.37
N HIS A 41 18.30 18.74 -16.81
CA HIS A 41 18.31 20.09 -16.28
C HIS A 41 18.65 20.15 -14.79
N ILE A 42 18.43 19.07 -14.02
CA ILE A 42 18.67 19.01 -12.57
C ILE A 42 19.99 18.30 -12.22
N THR A 43 21.11 18.94 -12.52
CA THR A 43 22.44 18.30 -12.48
C THR A 43 23.00 18.04 -11.09
N LYS A 44 22.49 18.72 -10.04
CA LYS A 44 22.98 18.60 -8.66
C LYS A 44 22.10 17.77 -7.73
N VAL A 45 21.10 17.05 -8.26
CA VAL A 45 20.23 16.21 -7.43
C VAL A 45 21.06 15.17 -6.67
N LYS A 46 20.75 15.06 -5.38
CA LYS A 46 21.37 14.15 -4.41
C LYS A 46 20.35 13.26 -3.71
N TRP A 47 19.06 13.58 -3.82
CA TRP A 47 17.99 12.82 -3.17
C TRP A 47 16.69 12.89 -3.96
N ILE A 48 16.01 11.75 -4.08
CA ILE A 48 14.66 11.64 -4.64
C ILE A 48 13.74 11.11 -3.54
N HIS A 49 12.61 11.79 -3.34
CA HIS A 49 11.57 11.37 -2.40
C HIS A 49 10.23 11.25 -3.11
N SER A 50 9.58 10.10 -2.99
CA SER A 50 8.19 9.91 -3.41
C SER A 50 7.25 10.14 -2.24
N LEU A 51 6.23 10.98 -2.42
CA LEU A 51 5.14 11.11 -1.45
C LEU A 51 4.18 9.91 -1.46
N ALA A 52 4.28 9.04 -2.46
CA ALA A 52 3.58 7.76 -2.46
C ALA A 52 4.38 6.71 -1.68
N ALA A 53 3.68 5.74 -1.08
CA ALA A 53 4.33 4.56 -0.51
C ALA A 53 4.82 3.59 -1.59
N GLY A 54 4.06 3.45 -2.68
CA GLY A 54 4.45 2.70 -3.88
C GLY A 54 5.37 3.53 -4.78
N VAL A 55 6.39 2.88 -5.34
CA VAL A 55 7.38 3.48 -6.26
C VAL A 55 7.55 2.65 -7.53
N GLU A 56 6.64 1.71 -7.80
CA GLU A 56 6.71 0.73 -8.87
C GLU A 56 6.78 1.37 -10.26
N SER A 57 6.11 2.52 -10.46
CA SER A 57 6.16 3.29 -11.71
C SER A 57 7.37 4.22 -11.81
N LEU A 58 7.95 4.61 -10.68
CA LEU A 58 9.03 5.59 -10.59
C LEU A 58 10.41 4.93 -10.68
N VAL A 59 10.58 3.76 -10.07
CA VAL A 59 11.85 3.01 -10.07
C VAL A 59 12.37 2.71 -11.48
N PRO A 60 11.55 2.21 -12.44
CA PRO A 60 12.02 1.95 -13.79
C PRO A 60 12.51 3.21 -14.50
N VAL A 61 11.82 4.33 -14.29
CA VAL A 61 12.22 5.63 -14.85
C VAL A 61 13.57 6.04 -14.28
N ILE A 62 13.72 6.04 -12.95
CA ILE A 62 14.98 6.42 -12.28
C ILE A 62 16.15 5.52 -12.74
N ASN A 63 15.93 4.21 -12.83
CA ASN A 63 16.94 3.25 -13.29
C ASN A 63 17.35 3.45 -14.75
N SER A 64 16.48 4.06 -15.57
CA SER A 64 16.76 4.37 -16.98
C SER A 64 17.48 5.70 -17.19
N LEU A 65 17.61 6.53 -16.14
CA LEU A 65 18.18 7.87 -16.27
C LEU A 65 19.68 7.82 -16.59
N PRO A 66 20.16 8.65 -17.53
CA PRO A 66 21.56 8.66 -17.92
C PRO A 66 22.47 9.22 -16.81
N GLY A 67 23.74 8.81 -16.82
CA GLY A 67 24.77 9.40 -15.96
C GLY A 67 25.16 8.57 -14.72
N GLY A 68 24.59 7.37 -14.54
CA GLY A 68 25.07 6.39 -13.55
C GLY A 68 25.10 6.88 -12.11
N ARG A 69 24.29 7.89 -11.76
CA ARG A 69 24.25 8.46 -10.42
C ARG A 69 23.43 7.53 -9.53
N GLU A 70 24.08 6.91 -8.54
CA GLU A 70 23.36 6.25 -7.46
C GLU A 70 22.76 7.33 -6.55
N ILE A 71 21.49 7.69 -6.82
CA ILE A 71 20.76 8.68 -6.03
C ILE A 71 19.81 7.94 -5.09
N PRO A 72 19.88 8.18 -3.77
CA PRO A 72 18.95 7.56 -2.84
C PRO A 72 17.50 7.93 -3.18
N LEU A 73 16.67 6.90 -3.34
CA LEU A 73 15.23 7.00 -3.45
C LEU A 73 14.60 6.61 -2.12
N THR A 74 13.77 7.50 -1.58
CA THR A 74 12.94 7.22 -0.40
C THR A 74 11.47 7.40 -0.74
N ASN A 75 10.58 6.88 0.10
CA ASN A 75 9.14 6.94 -0.10
C ASN A 75 8.40 7.24 1.20
N ALA A 76 7.09 7.45 1.12
CA ALA A 76 6.23 7.70 2.27
C ALA A 76 5.70 6.40 2.92
N LYS A 77 6.46 5.31 2.88
CA LYS A 77 6.06 4.05 3.54
C LYS A 77 5.79 4.32 5.03
N GLY A 78 4.67 3.80 5.54
CA GLY A 78 4.23 4.00 6.92
C GLY A 78 3.34 5.23 7.16
N ALA A 79 3.46 6.29 6.35
CA ALA A 79 2.75 7.55 6.56
C ALA A 79 1.21 7.41 6.50
N TYR A 80 0.71 6.45 5.73
CA TYR A 80 -0.71 6.23 5.48
C TYR A 80 -1.29 4.97 6.15
N SER A 81 -0.48 4.25 6.95
CA SER A 81 -0.86 2.93 7.49
C SER A 81 -2.14 2.97 8.31
N ARG A 82 -2.34 4.02 9.13
CA ARG A 82 -3.55 4.16 9.95
C ARG A 82 -4.81 4.41 9.14
N TYR A 83 -4.72 5.26 8.11
CA TYR A 83 -5.84 5.51 7.18
C TYR A 83 -6.25 4.21 6.47
N LEU A 84 -5.28 3.42 6.02
CA LEU A 84 -5.54 2.15 5.34
C LEU A 84 -6.03 1.06 6.29
N ALA A 85 -5.62 1.10 7.56
CA ALA A 85 -6.15 0.21 8.59
C ALA A 85 -7.64 0.48 8.88
N GLU A 86 -8.01 1.75 9.03
CA GLU A 86 -9.41 2.16 9.19
C GLU A 86 -10.24 1.78 7.95
N TYR A 87 -9.70 1.99 6.75
CA TYR A 87 -10.35 1.58 5.51
C TYR A 87 -10.55 0.05 5.43
N SER A 88 -9.55 -0.74 5.82
CA SER A 88 -9.64 -2.21 5.82
C SER A 88 -10.77 -2.69 6.74
N LEU A 89 -10.89 -2.12 7.94
CA LEU A 89 -11.99 -2.41 8.84
C LEU A 89 -13.35 -1.95 8.27
N ALA A 90 -13.42 -0.75 7.69
CA ALA A 90 -14.61 -0.26 7.03
C ALA A 90 -15.07 -1.17 5.88
N ALA A 91 -14.14 -1.69 5.08
CA ALA A 91 -14.44 -2.65 4.01
C ALA A 91 -14.98 -3.98 4.56
N MET A 92 -14.40 -4.53 5.63
CA MET A 92 -14.94 -5.72 6.30
C MET A 92 -16.36 -5.49 6.81
N LEU A 93 -16.62 -4.34 7.44
CA LEU A 93 -17.95 -3.94 7.90
C LEU A 93 -18.93 -3.71 6.74
N HIS A 94 -18.46 -3.22 5.60
CA HIS A 94 -19.29 -3.02 4.40
C HIS A 94 -19.93 -4.32 3.91
N PHE A 95 -19.19 -5.43 3.98
CA PHE A 95 -19.69 -6.76 3.60
C PHE A 95 -20.75 -7.33 4.55
N LYS A 96 -21.07 -6.65 5.65
CA LYS A 96 -22.24 -6.94 6.49
C LYS A 96 -23.56 -6.51 5.85
N GLN A 97 -23.67 -6.65 4.53
CA GLN A 97 -24.86 -6.33 3.75
C GLN A 97 -25.27 -4.85 3.81
N ILE A 98 -24.32 -3.93 4.01
CA ILE A 98 -24.59 -2.49 3.95
C ILE A 98 -25.23 -2.07 2.61
N PRO A 99 -24.79 -2.58 1.44
CA PRO A 99 -25.48 -2.30 0.18
C PRO A 99 -26.96 -2.72 0.16
N ARG A 100 -27.29 -3.87 0.75
CA ARG A 100 -28.67 -4.34 0.87
C ARG A 100 -29.50 -3.37 1.73
N LEU A 101 -28.94 -2.92 2.87
CA LEU A 101 -29.61 -1.93 3.72
C LEU A 101 -29.84 -0.60 2.99
N GLN A 102 -28.86 -0.14 2.21
CA GLN A 102 -29.00 1.07 1.40
C GLN A 102 -30.10 0.90 0.34
N SER A 103 -30.13 -0.24 -0.36
CA SER A 103 -31.19 -0.56 -1.32
C SER A 103 -32.57 -0.60 -0.67
N ASN A 104 -32.71 -1.31 0.47
CA ASN A 104 -33.95 -1.41 1.23
C ASN A 104 -34.47 -0.04 1.68
N ARG A 105 -33.57 0.89 2.06
CA ARG A 105 -33.94 2.27 2.39
C ARG A 105 -34.52 3.01 1.18
N VAL A 106 -33.90 2.89 0.00
CA VAL A 106 -34.35 3.56 -1.23
C VAL A 106 -35.70 3.01 -1.69
N THR A 107 -35.87 1.69 -1.66
CA THR A 107 -37.12 1.01 -2.05
C THR A 107 -38.19 1.04 -0.96
N LYS A 108 -37.89 1.61 0.21
CA LYS A 108 -38.76 1.65 1.39
C LYS A 108 -39.24 0.26 1.81
N THR A 109 -38.39 -0.75 1.63
CA THR A 109 -38.69 -2.15 1.94
C THR A 109 -38.16 -2.52 3.32
N TRP A 110 -39.00 -3.15 4.14
CA TRP A 110 -38.56 -3.74 5.41
C TRP A 110 -38.31 -5.24 5.23
N ASP A 111 -37.12 -5.57 4.74
CA ASP A 111 -36.67 -6.94 4.52
C ASP A 111 -35.71 -7.37 5.64
N LYS A 112 -36.17 -8.34 6.44
CA LYS A 112 -35.46 -8.82 7.63
C LYS A 112 -34.49 -9.93 7.25
N PHE A 113 -33.24 -9.81 7.67
CA PHE A 113 -32.22 -10.84 7.49
C PHE A 113 -31.27 -10.86 8.69
N ILE A 114 -30.54 -11.97 8.83
CA ILE A 114 -29.51 -12.12 9.85
C ILE A 114 -28.21 -11.54 9.29
N MET A 115 -27.64 -10.58 10.02
CA MET A 115 -26.36 -9.96 9.69
C MET A 115 -25.25 -10.64 10.46
N ASN A 116 -24.18 -11.04 9.77
CA ASN A 116 -23.03 -11.66 10.41
C ASN A 116 -22.26 -10.66 11.29
N GLU A 117 -21.62 -11.17 12.35
CA GLU A 117 -20.73 -10.41 13.21
C GLU A 117 -19.29 -10.55 12.76
N LEU A 118 -18.43 -9.56 13.02
CA LEU A 118 -16.98 -9.77 12.85
C LEU A 118 -16.41 -10.61 14.01
N HIS A 119 -17.05 -10.58 15.17
CA HIS A 119 -16.63 -11.37 16.33
C HIS A 119 -16.58 -12.86 15.98
N GLY A 120 -15.47 -13.51 16.30
CA GLY A 120 -15.23 -14.92 16.00
C GLY A 120 -14.86 -15.23 14.54
N GLN A 121 -14.94 -14.26 13.62
CA GLN A 121 -14.45 -14.43 12.25
C GLN A 121 -12.93 -14.30 12.17
N THR A 122 -12.37 -14.81 11.08
CA THR A 122 -10.93 -14.82 10.82
C THR A 122 -10.57 -13.86 9.69
N VAL A 123 -9.60 -12.98 9.94
CA VAL A 123 -8.96 -12.16 8.90
C VAL A 123 -7.58 -12.70 8.57
N GLY A 124 -7.33 -12.93 7.28
CA GLY A 124 -6.04 -13.32 6.74
C GLY A 124 -5.35 -12.14 6.05
N PHE A 125 -4.17 -11.77 6.53
CA PHE A 125 -3.33 -10.75 5.90
C PHE A 125 -2.33 -11.38 4.94
N ILE A 126 -2.40 -11.01 3.66
CA ILE A 126 -1.36 -11.33 2.67
C ILE A 126 -0.37 -10.16 2.64
N GLY A 127 0.80 -10.36 3.22
CA GLY A 127 1.71 -9.29 3.61
C GLY A 127 1.37 -8.78 5.01
N PHE A 128 2.35 -8.82 5.92
CA PHE A 128 2.18 -8.42 7.32
C PHE A 128 3.15 -7.30 7.74
N GLY A 129 3.09 -6.19 7.00
CA GLY A 129 3.83 -4.95 7.26
C GLY A 129 3.00 -3.88 7.98
N ASP A 130 3.45 -2.63 7.92
CA ASP A 130 2.91 -1.50 8.70
C ASP A 130 1.38 -1.36 8.63
N ILE A 131 0.77 -1.53 7.44
CA ILE A 131 -0.69 -1.44 7.28
C ILE A 131 -1.38 -2.56 8.07
N ALA A 132 -1.01 -3.82 7.82
CA ALA A 132 -1.61 -4.97 8.49
C ALA A 132 -1.39 -4.92 10.01
N GLN A 133 -0.22 -4.45 10.46
CA GLN A 133 0.10 -4.28 11.88
C GLN A 133 -0.70 -3.14 12.54
N CYS A 134 -1.04 -2.07 11.81
CA CYS A 134 -2.01 -1.08 12.28
C CYS A 134 -3.45 -1.60 12.29
N THR A 135 -3.82 -2.48 11.36
CA THR A 135 -5.17 -3.09 11.30
C THR A 135 -5.37 -4.14 12.38
N ALA A 136 -4.33 -4.90 12.73
CA ALA A 136 -4.45 -6.05 13.63
C ALA A 136 -5.06 -5.70 15.00
N PRO A 137 -4.63 -4.64 15.73
CA PRO A 137 -5.27 -4.23 16.98
C PRO A 137 -6.75 -3.89 16.82
N LEU A 138 -7.16 -3.32 15.68
CA LEU A 138 -8.56 -3.03 15.39
C LEU A 138 -9.35 -4.34 15.23
N CYS A 139 -8.83 -5.30 14.46
CA CYS A 139 -9.42 -6.63 14.33
C CYS A 139 -9.54 -7.36 15.68
N LYS A 140 -8.51 -7.27 16.53
CA LYS A 140 -8.55 -7.81 17.89
C LYS A 140 -9.65 -7.18 18.75
N ALA A 141 -9.83 -5.86 18.66
CA ALA A 141 -10.90 -5.16 19.38
C ALA A 141 -12.30 -5.61 18.94
N PHE A 142 -12.45 -6.11 17.71
CA PHE A 142 -13.69 -6.72 17.20
C PHE A 142 -13.81 -8.22 17.52
N GLY A 143 -12.85 -8.81 18.22
CA GLY A 143 -12.85 -10.24 18.57
C GLY A 143 -12.55 -11.17 17.40
N MET A 144 -11.82 -10.69 16.39
CA MET A 144 -11.42 -11.51 15.24
C MET A 144 -10.16 -12.33 15.53
N ARG A 145 -10.06 -13.51 14.91
CA ARG A 145 -8.79 -14.25 14.77
C ARG A 145 -7.98 -13.64 13.62
N ILE A 146 -6.66 -13.55 13.79
CA ILE A 146 -5.75 -12.93 12.84
C ILE A 146 -4.74 -13.95 12.34
N LEU A 147 -4.74 -14.19 11.04
CA LEU A 147 -3.73 -14.96 10.33
C LEU A 147 -2.85 -14.01 9.52
N ALA A 148 -1.56 -14.30 9.44
CA ALA A 148 -0.62 -13.52 8.65
C ALA A 148 0.15 -14.41 7.69
N TRP A 149 0.37 -13.95 6.46
CA TRP A 149 1.32 -14.56 5.53
C TRP A 149 2.40 -13.55 5.16
N ARG A 150 3.67 -13.90 5.36
CA ARG A 150 4.81 -12.99 5.17
C ARG A 150 6.07 -13.72 4.69
N ASN A 151 7.09 -12.97 4.26
CA ASN A 151 8.37 -13.53 3.81
C ASN A 151 9.35 -13.79 4.96
N SER A 152 9.55 -12.78 5.81
CA SER A 152 10.60 -12.79 6.82
C SER A 152 10.08 -13.34 8.14
N ARG A 153 10.82 -14.30 8.72
CA ARG A 153 10.63 -14.84 10.08
C ARG A 153 11.24 -13.90 11.13
N GLY A 154 10.61 -13.80 12.30
CA GLY A 154 11.08 -12.99 13.42
C GLY A 154 11.05 -11.48 13.17
N ALA A 155 10.30 -11.03 12.16
CA ALA A 155 10.20 -9.61 11.88
C ALA A 155 9.21 -8.95 12.86
N PRO A 156 9.39 -7.66 13.19
CA PRO A 156 8.56 -6.99 14.20
C PRO A 156 7.07 -7.13 13.93
N GLY A 157 6.29 -7.22 15.02
CA GLY A 157 4.83 -7.26 14.98
C GLY A 157 4.23 -8.63 14.73
N GLU A 158 5.01 -9.71 14.59
CA GLU A 158 4.49 -11.09 14.44
C GLU A 158 3.54 -11.49 15.58
N GLU A 159 3.80 -11.02 16.79
CA GLU A 159 2.98 -11.22 17.98
C GLU A 159 1.57 -10.64 17.89
N LEU A 160 1.30 -9.78 16.90
CA LEU A 160 -0.03 -9.22 16.65
C LEU A 160 -0.96 -10.23 15.94
N ALA A 161 -0.41 -11.25 15.29
CA ALA A 161 -1.16 -12.32 14.66
C ALA A 161 -1.30 -13.52 15.60
N ASP A 162 -2.42 -14.26 15.50
CA ASP A 162 -2.60 -15.52 16.22
C ASP A 162 -1.79 -16.66 15.59
N GLU A 163 -1.56 -16.58 14.28
CA GLU A 163 -0.80 -17.56 13.52
C GLU A 163 -0.12 -16.89 12.32
N VAL A 164 1.14 -17.28 12.06
CA VAL A 164 1.96 -16.71 11.00
C VAL A 164 2.44 -17.82 10.06
N PHE A 165 2.09 -17.68 8.80
CA PHE A 165 2.52 -18.50 7.67
C PHE A 165 3.66 -17.80 6.93
N TYR A 166 4.61 -18.58 6.44
CA TYR A 166 5.78 -18.04 5.74
C TYR A 166 5.78 -18.44 4.27
N SER A 167 6.19 -17.53 3.40
CA SER A 167 6.34 -17.82 1.97
C SER A 167 7.40 -18.90 1.70
N SER A 168 8.41 -19.02 2.57
CA SER A 168 9.42 -20.08 2.55
C SER A 168 8.83 -21.48 2.69
N ASP A 169 7.63 -21.59 3.26
CA ASP A 169 6.97 -22.88 3.55
C ASP A 169 6.12 -23.36 2.37
N GLY A 170 6.18 -22.62 1.25
CA GLY A 170 5.57 -22.97 -0.02
C GLY A 170 4.13 -22.46 -0.18
N LEU A 171 3.52 -22.84 -1.30
CA LEU A 171 2.18 -22.41 -1.70
C LEU A 171 1.08 -22.93 -0.76
N SER A 172 1.30 -24.09 -0.15
CA SER A 172 0.38 -24.72 0.80
C SER A 172 0.09 -23.82 2.01
N ALA A 173 1.10 -23.10 2.52
CA ALA A 173 0.95 -22.20 3.66
C ALA A 173 0.02 -21.01 3.33
N LYS A 174 0.08 -20.48 2.10
CA LYS A 174 -0.82 -19.41 1.65
C LYS A 174 -2.25 -19.93 1.43
N GLN A 175 -2.38 -21.11 0.83
CA GLN A 175 -3.67 -21.78 0.62
C GLN A 175 -4.36 -22.08 1.95
N GLU A 176 -3.58 -22.48 2.96
CA GLU A 176 -4.05 -22.70 4.32
C GLU A 176 -4.68 -21.44 4.91
N LEU A 177 -3.98 -20.31 4.82
CA LEU A 177 -4.50 -19.01 5.27
C LEU A 177 -5.81 -18.69 4.54
N PHE A 178 -5.86 -18.81 3.21
CA PHE A 178 -7.08 -18.53 2.46
C PHE A 178 -8.25 -19.41 2.89
N ARG A 179 -8.00 -20.70 3.13
CA ARG A 179 -9.05 -21.63 3.56
C ARG A 179 -9.59 -21.32 4.96
N GLN A 180 -8.77 -20.76 5.84
CA GLN A 180 -9.17 -20.40 7.20
C GLN A 180 -9.76 -18.99 7.33
N SER A 181 -9.65 -18.15 6.30
CA SER A 181 -10.02 -16.74 6.37
C SER A 181 -11.45 -16.48 5.88
N ASP A 182 -12.23 -15.76 6.66
CA ASP A 182 -13.51 -15.20 6.20
C ASP A 182 -13.31 -13.90 5.42
N TYR A 183 -12.26 -13.14 5.78
CA TYR A 183 -11.82 -11.93 5.10
C TYR A 183 -10.34 -12.03 4.74
N VAL A 184 -9.97 -11.59 3.55
CA VAL A 184 -8.56 -11.50 3.13
C VAL A 184 -8.21 -10.04 2.84
N VAL A 185 -7.14 -9.56 3.46
CA VAL A 185 -6.60 -8.21 3.23
C VAL A 185 -5.20 -8.34 2.64
N CYS A 186 -5.04 -7.94 1.38
CA CYS A 186 -3.75 -7.92 0.71
C CYS A 186 -3.07 -6.56 0.92
N THR A 187 -1.89 -6.58 1.55
CA THR A 187 -1.07 -5.37 1.79
C THR A 187 0.34 -5.53 1.23
N LEU A 188 0.54 -6.47 0.30
CA LEU A 188 1.80 -6.64 -0.41
C LEU A 188 2.13 -5.38 -1.23
N PRO A 189 3.42 -5.03 -1.37
CA PRO A 189 3.85 -4.04 -2.34
C PRO A 189 3.50 -4.53 -3.76
N GLY A 190 3.33 -3.60 -4.70
CA GLY A 190 3.19 -3.94 -6.11
C GLY A 190 4.53 -4.39 -6.71
N GLY A 191 4.47 -5.12 -7.81
CA GLY A 191 5.65 -5.48 -8.61
C GLY A 191 5.67 -6.94 -9.05
N ALA A 192 6.74 -7.31 -9.77
CA ALA A 192 6.86 -8.64 -10.39
C ALA A 192 6.81 -9.79 -9.37
N ALA A 193 7.39 -9.61 -8.17
CA ALA A 193 7.45 -10.63 -7.14
C ALA A 193 6.09 -10.94 -6.47
N THR A 194 5.14 -10.02 -6.56
CA THR A 194 3.81 -10.11 -5.92
C THR A 194 2.67 -10.17 -6.95
N TYR A 195 3.02 -10.11 -8.24
CA TYR A 195 2.07 -10.23 -9.33
C TYR A 195 1.31 -11.56 -9.25
N HIS A 196 -0.01 -11.51 -9.36
CA HIS A 196 -0.90 -12.68 -9.21
C HIS A 196 -0.77 -13.43 -7.87
N CYS A 197 -0.23 -12.81 -6.82
CA CYS A 197 -0.04 -13.50 -5.54
C CYS A 197 -1.36 -14.00 -4.91
N CYS A 198 -2.49 -13.35 -5.17
CA CYS A 198 -3.81 -13.80 -4.70
C CYS A 198 -4.66 -14.49 -5.79
N ALA A 199 -4.09 -14.82 -6.96
CA ALA A 199 -4.81 -15.52 -8.00
C ALA A 199 -5.03 -17.01 -7.63
N ALA A 200 -6.06 -17.61 -8.22
CA ALA A 200 -6.21 -19.07 -8.21
C ALA A 200 -5.00 -19.72 -8.92
N PRO A 201 -4.55 -20.90 -8.45
CA PRO A 201 -3.47 -21.65 -9.09
C PRO A 201 -3.80 -22.08 -10.51
#